data_AF-A0A4Q7UDY2-F1
#
_entry.id   AF-A0A4Q7UDY2-F1
#
_cell.length_a   1.000
_cell.length_b   1.000
_cell.length_c   1.000
_cell.angle_alpha   90.00
_cell.angle_beta   90.00
_cell.angle_gamma   90.00
#
_symmetry.space_group_name_H-M   'P 1'
#
loop_
_entity.id
_entity.type
_entity.pdbx_description
1 polymer ?
#
loop_
_entity_poly.entity_id
_entity_poly.type
_entity_poly.pdbx_seq_one_letter_code
_entity_poly.pdbx_strand_id
1 'polypeptide(L)'
;MARRPGYTRDDLFRVASILRAKQAGLSLPDIRAFLAAGDPAVRKDVLRRNHGALRARMAALQSALDLLEAGLNCSHEDVSTCPNYRTRLAELVEVGGSG
;
A
#
# COMPACT_ATOMS: atom_id res chain seq x y z
N MET A 1 -30.37 32.13 15.06
CA MET A 1 -29.96 30.71 15.01
C MET A 1 -29.18 30.48 13.72
N ALA A 2 -27.87 30.23 13.77
CA ALA A 2 -27.07 29.96 12.58
C ALA A 2 -27.19 28.48 12.21
N ARG A 3 -27.69 28.17 11.00
CA ARG A 3 -27.74 26.81 10.47
C ARG A 3 -26.31 26.37 10.14
N ARG A 4 -25.83 25.31 10.79
CA ARG A 4 -24.59 24.63 10.36
C ARG A 4 -24.79 24.21 8.90
N PRO A 5 -23.86 24.50 7.99
CA PRO A 5 -23.89 23.88 6.66
C PRO A 5 -23.85 22.37 6.88
N GLY A 6 -24.92 21.67 6.48
CA GLY A 6 -24.92 20.22 6.48
C GLY A 6 -23.91 19.73 5.45
N TYR A 7 -23.16 18.68 5.78
CA TYR A 7 -22.33 18.01 4.80
C TYR A 7 -23.20 17.50 3.64
N THR A 8 -22.80 17.85 2.43
CA THR A 8 -23.44 17.36 1.22
C THR A 8 -22.97 15.94 0.92
N ARG A 9 -23.67 15.25 0.01
CA ARG A 9 -23.26 13.92 -0.46
C ARG A 9 -21.86 13.95 -1.11
N ASP A 10 -21.52 15.05 -1.76
CA ASP A 10 -20.20 15.28 -2.36
C ASP A 10 -19.11 15.37 -1.30
N ASP A 11 -19.38 16.04 -0.18
CA ASP A 11 -18.45 16.11 0.94
C ASP A 11 -18.17 14.73 1.54
N LEU A 12 -19.21 13.90 1.67
CA LEU A 12 -19.06 12.52 2.14
C LEU A 12 -18.18 11.69 1.18
N PHE A 13 -18.38 11.84 -0.13
CA PHE A 13 -17.56 11.14 -1.12
C PHE A 13 -16.09 11.57 -1.07
N ARG A 14 -15.85 12.88 -0.92
CA ARG A 14 -14.51 13.44 -0.78
C ARG A 14 -13.82 12.91 0.47
N VAL A 15 -14.50 12.91 1.61
CA VAL A 15 -13.95 12.38 2.87
C VAL A 15 -13.66 10.89 2.77
N ALA A 16 -14.58 10.09 2.22
CA ALA A 16 -14.37 8.66 2.00
C ALA A 16 -13.15 8.40 1.12
N SER A 17 -12.98 9.17 0.05
CA SER A 17 -11.82 9.07 -0.85
C SER A 17 -10.51 9.37 -0.14
N ILE A 18 -10.47 10.43 0.69
CA ILE A 18 -9.29 10.78 1.50
C ILE A 18 -8.95 9.66 2.48
N LEU A 19 -9.95 9.13 3.20
CA LEU A 19 -9.73 8.07 4.18
C LEU A 19 -9.17 6.79 3.53
N ARG A 20 -9.72 6.38 2.38
CA ARG A 20 -9.22 5.22 1.63
C ARG A 20 -7.81 5.43 1.10
N ALA A 21 -7.52 6.62 0.58
CA ALA A 21 -6.17 6.93 0.11
C ALA A 21 -5.14 6.94 1.26
N LYS A 22 -5.50 7.48 2.43
CA LYS A 22 -4.63 7.42 3.62
C LYS A 22 -4.39 5.98 4.09
N GLN A 23 -5.43 5.13 4.10
CA GLN A 23 -5.29 3.71 4.44
C GLN A 23 -4.35 2.97 3.48
N ALA A 24 -4.37 3.33 2.20
CA ALA A 24 -3.44 2.81 1.19
C ALA A 24 -2.02 3.42 1.29
N GLY A 25 -1.78 4.31 2.25
CA GLY A 25 -0.47 4.93 2.50
C GLY A 25 -0.10 6.03 1.52
N LEU A 26 -1.08 6.68 0.88
CA LEU A 26 -0.84 7.85 0.03
C LEU A 26 -0.58 9.10 0.89
N SER A 27 0.28 9.98 0.39
CA SER A 27 0.59 11.24 1.05
C SER A 27 -0.57 12.24 0.90
N LEU A 28 -0.75 13.14 1.88
CA LEU A 28 -1.75 14.22 1.77
C LEU A 28 -1.53 15.13 0.53
N PRO A 29 -0.29 15.46 0.12
CA PRO A 29 -0.02 16.13 -1.15
C PRO A 29 -0.56 15.38 -2.37
N ASP A 30 -0.33 14.07 -2.48
CA ASP A 30 -0.83 13.26 -3.60
C ASP A 30 -2.36 13.21 -3.61
N ILE A 31 -2.95 13.04 -2.42
CA ILE A 31 -4.40 13.05 -2.24
C ILE A 31 -5.01 14.37 -2.69
N ARG A 32 -4.40 15.50 -2.29
CA ARG A 32 -4.80 16.82 -2.77
C ARG A 32 -4.64 16.92 -4.28
N ALA A 33 -3.54 16.44 -4.84
CA ALA A 33 -3.25 16.56 -6.26
C ALA A 33 -4.30 15.88 -7.13
N PHE A 34 -4.79 14.67 -6.79
CA PHE A 34 -5.82 14.03 -7.61
C PHE A 34 -7.26 14.51 -7.32
N LEU A 35 -7.59 14.89 -6.07
CA LEU A 35 -8.92 15.36 -5.70
C LEU A 35 -9.19 16.82 -6.07
N ALA A 36 -8.15 17.65 -6.14
CA ALA A 36 -8.25 19.06 -6.49
C ALA A 36 -7.76 19.38 -7.91
N ALA A 37 -7.22 18.39 -8.65
CA ALA A 37 -6.85 18.58 -10.04
C ALA A 37 -8.10 18.95 -10.86
N GLY A 38 -8.11 20.16 -11.42
CA GLY A 38 -9.07 20.55 -12.46
C GLY A 38 -8.80 19.87 -13.80
N ASP A 39 -7.55 19.46 -14.04
CA ASP A 39 -7.12 18.78 -15.26
C ASP A 39 -7.19 17.24 -15.13
N PRO A 40 -7.99 16.54 -15.97
CA PRO A 40 -8.05 15.09 -16.02
C PRO A 40 -6.71 14.39 -16.32
N ALA A 41 -5.79 15.02 -17.07
CA ALA A 41 -4.49 14.45 -17.40
C ALA A 41 -3.59 14.39 -16.15
N VAL A 42 -3.45 15.51 -15.45
CA VAL A 42 -2.73 15.60 -14.16
C VAL A 42 -3.28 14.59 -13.16
N ARG A 43 -4.62 14.46 -13.08
CA ARG A 43 -5.26 13.47 -12.21
C ARG A 43 -4.84 12.04 -12.55
N LYS A 44 -4.86 11.67 -13.84
CA LYS A 44 -4.45 10.33 -14.29
C LYS A 44 -2.99 10.04 -13.96
N ASP A 45 -2.10 11.01 -14.10
CA ASP A 45 -0.68 10.80 -13.82
C ASP A 45 -0.39 10.63 -12.33
N VAL A 46 -1.05 11.41 -11.47
CA VAL A 46 -0.98 11.20 -10.01
C VAL A 46 -1.51 9.81 -9.64
N LEU A 47 -2.64 9.39 -10.21
CA LEU A 47 -3.20 8.06 -9.95
C LEU A 47 -2.28 6.94 -10.42
N ARG A 48 -1.64 7.07 -11.60
CA ARG A 48 -0.69 6.06 -12.12
C ARG A 48 0.52 5.91 -11.21
N ARG A 49 1.13 7.02 -10.76
CA ARG A 49 2.28 6.99 -9.86
C ARG A 49 1.93 6.30 -8.54
N ASN A 50 0.80 6.68 -7.94
CA ASN A 50 0.34 6.07 -6.70
C ASN A 50 -0.04 4.59 -6.87
N HIS A 51 -0.65 4.22 -8.00
CA HIS A 51 -0.95 2.83 -8.33
C HIS A 51 0.32 1.97 -8.39
N GLY A 52 1.38 2.46 -9.04
CA GLY A 52 2.67 1.77 -9.10
C GLY A 52 3.29 1.59 -7.70
N ALA A 53 3.30 2.65 -6.90
CA ALA A 53 3.82 2.60 -5.53
C ALA A 53 3.02 1.62 -4.64
N LEU A 54 1.69 1.60 -4.76
CA LEU A 54 0.84 0.67 -4.02
C LEU A 54 1.10 -0.77 -4.43
N ARG A 55 1.23 -1.06 -5.74
CA ARG A 55 1.56 -2.40 -6.22
C ARG A 55 2.92 -2.89 -5.71
N ALA A 56 3.93 -2.02 -5.69
CA ALA A 56 5.25 -2.36 -5.16
C ALA A 56 5.18 -2.74 -3.67
N ARG A 57 4.42 -1.96 -2.87
CA ARG A 57 4.19 -2.28 -1.45
C ARG A 57 3.45 -3.59 -1.24
N MET A 58 2.41 -3.85 -2.04
CA MET A 58 1.67 -5.12 -1.99
C MET A 58 2.58 -6.30 -2.32
N ALA A 59 3.44 -6.18 -3.32
CA ALA A 59 4.41 -7.23 -3.66
C ALA A 59 5.38 -7.49 -2.51
N ALA A 60 5.95 -6.45 -1.90
CA ALA A 60 6.84 -6.59 -0.75
C ALA A 60 6.15 -7.25 0.46
N LEU A 61 4.89 -6.85 0.74
CA LEU A 61 4.10 -7.47 1.82
C LEU A 61 3.74 -8.93 1.52
N GLN A 62 3.46 -9.26 0.26
CA GLN A 62 3.20 -10.64 -0.14
C GLN A 62 4.44 -11.50 0.03
N SER A 63 5.61 -11.04 -0.39
CA SER A 63 6.86 -11.78 -0.18
C SER A 63 7.19 -11.97 1.30
N ALA A 64 6.90 -10.96 2.14
CA ALA A 64 7.03 -11.10 3.59
C ALA A 64 6.03 -12.11 4.19
N LEU A 65 4.80 -12.17 3.66
CA LEU A 65 3.81 -13.16 4.05
C LEU A 65 4.25 -14.57 3.66
N ASP A 66 4.74 -14.75 2.43
CA ASP A 66 5.23 -16.04 1.93
C ASP A 66 6.37 -16.59 2.81
N LEU A 67 7.24 -15.72 3.34
CA LEU A 67 8.28 -16.08 4.31
C LEU A 67 7.67 -16.59 5.62
N LEU A 68 6.67 -15.89 6.16
CA LEU A 68 5.99 -16.30 7.40
C LEU A 68 5.26 -17.63 7.21
N GLU A 69 4.60 -17.83 6.08
CA GLU A 69 3.92 -19.09 5.74
C GLU A 69 4.91 -20.25 5.60
N ALA A 70 6.09 -20.02 5.00
CA ALA A 70 7.15 -21.02 4.94
C ALA A 70 7.66 -21.41 6.34
N GLY A 71 7.73 -20.45 7.27
CA GLY A 71 8.07 -20.71 8.67
C GLY A 71 6.98 -21.49 9.41
N LEU A 72 5.71 -21.12 9.24
CA LEU A 72 4.57 -21.80 9.86
C LEU A 72 4.39 -23.24 9.38
N ASN A 73 4.69 -23.51 8.11
CA ASN A 73 4.63 -24.85 7.53
C ASN A 73 5.90 -25.68 7.81
N CYS A 74 6.86 -25.15 8.57
CA CYS A 74 8.07 -25.89 8.90
C CYS A 74 7.87 -26.76 10.15
N SER A 75 8.06 -28.07 9.99
CA SER A 75 7.98 -29.03 11.10
C SER A 75 9.25 -29.11 11.96
N HIS A 76 10.25 -28.24 11.72
CA HIS A 76 11.50 -28.22 12.48
C HIS A 76 11.32 -27.41 13.77
N GLU A 77 11.95 -27.87 14.86
CA GLU A 77 11.93 -27.19 16.16
C GLU A 77 12.58 -25.79 16.12
N ASP A 78 13.55 -25.61 15.21
CA ASP A 78 14.16 -24.31 14.88
C ASP A 78 13.90 -23.95 13.40
N VAL A 79 13.10 -22.90 13.18
CA VAL A 79 12.78 -22.38 11.85
C VAL A 79 14.02 -21.90 11.07
N SER A 80 15.08 -21.51 11.77
CA SER A 80 16.33 -21.03 11.15
C SER A 80 17.13 -22.15 10.48
N THR A 81 16.87 -23.41 10.88
CA THR A 81 17.45 -24.61 10.25
C THR A 81 16.62 -25.10 9.05
N CYS A 82 15.40 -24.59 8.90
CA CYS A 82 14.48 -25.00 7.86
C CYS A 82 15.00 -24.61 6.46
N PRO A 83 15.24 -25.58 5.56
CA PRO A 83 15.76 -25.29 4.22
C PRO A 83 14.84 -24.38 3.42
N ASN A 84 13.52 -24.63 3.48
CA ASN A 84 12.51 -23.82 2.80
C ASN A 84 12.51 -22.36 3.28
N TYR A 85 12.63 -22.14 4.60
CA TYR A 85 12.69 -20.80 5.18
C TYR A 85 13.96 -20.05 4.72
N ARG A 86 15.12 -20.73 4.75
CA ARG A 86 16.40 -20.16 4.29
C ARG A 86 16.37 -19.80 2.81
N THR A 87 15.80 -20.65 1.96
CA THR A 87 15.66 -20.36 0.52
C THR A 87 14.79 -19.13 0.28
N ARG A 88 13.62 -19.02 0.94
CA ARG A 88 12.75 -17.84 0.84
C ARG A 88 13.41 -16.56 1.37
N LEU A 89 14.17 -16.68 2.46
CA LEU A 89 14.92 -15.56 3.02
C LEU A 89 16.02 -15.08 2.06
N ALA A 90 16.73 -16.00 1.41
CA ALA A 90 17.76 -15.67 0.42
C ALA A 90 17.16 -14.92 -0.78
N GLU A 91 16.02 -15.39 -1.32
CA GLU A 91 15.29 -14.69 -2.40
C GLU A 91 14.92 -13.25 -2.01
N LEU A 92 14.52 -13.02 -0.76
CA LEU A 92 14.18 -11.69 -0.24
C LEU A 92 15.40 -10.77 -0.08
N VAL A 93 16.54 -11.29 0.39
CA VAL A 93 17.77 -10.51 0.59
C VAL A 93 18.39 -10.10 -0.75
N GLU A 94 18.35 -10.98 -1.76
CA GLU A 94 18.79 -10.65 -3.13
C GLU A 94 17.94 -9.53 -3.75
N VAL A 95 16.63 -9.50 -3.46
CA VAL A 95 15.72 -8.43 -3.93
C VAL A 95 15.91 -7.12 -3.14
N GLY A 96 16.29 -7.19 -1.86
CA GLY A 96 16.53 -6.01 -1.01
C GLY A 96 17.94 -5.41 -1.10
N GLY A 97 18.91 -6.17 -1.61
CA GLY A 97 20.32 -5.76 -1.75
C GLY A 97 20.67 -5.02 -3.05
N SER A 98 19.73 -4.91 -3.99
CA SER A 98 19.89 -4.10 -5.20
C SER A 98 19.34 -2.69 -4.96
N GLY A 99 20.14 -1.86 -4.29
CA GLY A 99 19.88 -0.44 -4.04
C GLY A 99 21.13 0.39 -4.26
#